data_AF-A0A917D4P0-F1
#
_entry.id   AF-A0A917D4P0-F1
#
_cell.length_a   1.000
_cell.length_b   1.000
_cell.length_c   1.000
_cell.angle_alpha   90.00
_cell.angle_beta   90.00
_cell.angle_gamma   90.00
#
_symmetry.space_group_name_H-M   'P 1'
#
loop_
_entity.id
_entity.type
_entity.pdbx_description
1 polymer ?
#
loop_
_entity_poly.entity_id
_entity_poly.type
_entity_poly.pdbx_seq_one_letter_code
_entity_poly.pdbx_strand_id
1 'polypeptide(L)'
;MFRDIETIKSTISNNNRINVKYVHPIIENEELAKWISAFSNGDGGDIIFGVQDDGVNLNVKKFPFKIDMLQIQLILEGQVQLESGNFTFNEHNLFYISIAKSSEFIKVNGIPYTVDRGGKLKELLMKKVFISYTHKDRDFANIIERKLKETQNIIVSRDINVTEYRDSLDEFMQTIREHDYVISIVTDAYIKSLNCMYEITQLMKDNDYKEKLFFIVVGKDDAIYFKDENLYENFEAKVYNVYDRIDYITYWVNEKEKLEGKIKLANLPISLMEHLATDVRKLESVIPSMNDFIALVSDRVGRSFKEMEQNEFKEILKSIK
;
A
#
# COMPACT_ATOMS: atom_id res chain seq x y z
N MET A 1 4.32 -12.83 -20.25
CA MET A 1 4.59 -13.63 -21.46
C MET A 1 4.82 -15.06 -20.99
N PHE A 2 4.10 -16.02 -21.56
CA PHE A 2 4.21 -17.44 -21.18
C PHE A 2 5.53 -18.02 -21.70
N ARG A 3 6.09 -19.00 -20.99
CA ARG A 3 7.23 -19.76 -21.50
C ARG A 3 6.74 -20.74 -22.56
N ASP A 4 7.49 -20.86 -23.65
CA ASP A 4 7.20 -21.90 -24.64
C ASP A 4 7.58 -23.30 -24.12
N ILE A 5 7.08 -24.33 -24.82
CA ILE A 5 7.28 -25.73 -24.44
C ILE A 5 8.78 -26.11 -24.44
N GLU A 6 9.58 -25.56 -25.35
CA GLU A 6 11.02 -25.88 -25.40
C GLU A 6 11.77 -25.29 -24.19
N THR A 7 11.37 -24.12 -23.74
CA THR A 7 11.86 -23.49 -22.50
C THR A 7 11.47 -24.29 -21.27
N ILE A 8 10.23 -24.81 -21.22
CA ILE A 8 9.76 -25.71 -20.15
C ILE A 8 10.60 -26.99 -20.10
N LYS A 9 10.85 -27.63 -21.25
CA LYS A 9 11.72 -28.84 -21.34
C LYS A 9 13.16 -28.56 -20.90
N SER A 10 13.70 -27.40 -21.30
CA SER A 10 15.03 -26.94 -20.88
C SER A 10 15.11 -26.76 -19.36
N THR A 11 14.05 -26.23 -18.74
CA THR A 11 13.97 -26.05 -17.28
C THR A 11 14.09 -27.39 -16.55
N ILE A 12 13.37 -28.42 -17.01
CA ILE A 12 13.47 -29.79 -16.45
C ILE A 12 14.90 -30.34 -16.62
N SER A 13 15.45 -30.21 -17.82
CA SER A 13 16.78 -30.74 -18.16
C SER A 13 17.91 -30.10 -17.33
N ASN A 14 17.74 -28.82 -17.00
CA ASN A 14 18.70 -28.04 -16.22
C ASN A 14 18.44 -28.09 -14.70
N ASN A 15 17.51 -28.94 -14.23
CA ASN A 15 17.19 -29.08 -12.80
C ASN A 15 16.79 -27.74 -12.14
N ASN A 16 16.13 -26.85 -12.90
CA ASN A 16 15.85 -25.48 -12.49
C ASN A 16 14.51 -25.36 -11.74
N ARG A 17 14.52 -24.72 -10.57
CA ARG A 17 13.33 -24.51 -9.71
C ARG A 17 12.88 -23.05 -9.64
N ILE A 18 13.51 -22.15 -10.40
CA ILE A 18 13.20 -20.72 -10.40
C ILE A 18 11.87 -20.48 -11.10
N ASN A 19 10.89 -20.02 -10.33
CA ASN A 19 9.51 -19.76 -10.78
C ASN A 19 8.85 -21.02 -11.39
N VAL A 20 9.19 -22.20 -10.87
CA VAL A 20 8.61 -23.47 -11.35
C VAL A 20 8.28 -24.38 -10.17
N LYS A 21 7.09 -24.98 -10.22
CA LYS A 21 6.65 -26.01 -9.27
C LYS A 21 6.51 -27.34 -10.01
N TYR A 22 7.24 -28.35 -9.55
CA TYR A 22 7.08 -29.73 -10.01
C TYR A 22 6.09 -30.49 -9.13
N VAL A 23 5.22 -31.27 -9.77
CA VAL A 23 4.15 -32.04 -9.10
C VAL A 23 4.14 -33.49 -9.57
N HIS A 24 4.16 -34.41 -8.61
CA HIS A 24 3.90 -35.83 -8.83
C HIS A 24 3.34 -36.48 -7.56
N PRO A 25 2.30 -37.34 -7.64
CA PRO A 25 1.52 -37.66 -8.85
C PRO A 25 0.49 -36.58 -9.20
N ILE A 26 -0.12 -35.94 -8.18
CA ILE A 26 -1.15 -34.91 -8.30
C ILE A 26 -1.11 -34.01 -7.06
N ILE A 27 -1.80 -32.87 -7.11
CA ILE A 27 -2.00 -31.94 -6.01
C ILE A 27 -3.48 -31.56 -5.96
N GLU A 28 -4.02 -31.30 -4.77
CA GLU A 28 -5.44 -30.94 -4.59
C GLU A 28 -5.77 -29.62 -5.28
N ASN A 29 -7.02 -29.46 -5.75
CA ASN A 29 -7.46 -28.28 -6.50
C ASN A 29 -7.26 -26.96 -5.73
N GLU A 30 -7.52 -26.96 -4.42
CA GLU A 30 -7.33 -25.76 -3.59
C GLU A 30 -5.84 -25.40 -3.48
N GLU A 31 -4.97 -26.38 -3.26
CA GLU A 31 -3.52 -26.16 -3.19
C GLU A 31 -2.97 -25.71 -4.56
N LEU A 32 -3.47 -26.28 -5.66
CA LEU A 32 -3.15 -25.83 -7.02
C LEU A 32 -3.55 -24.37 -7.25
N ALA A 33 -4.74 -23.98 -6.80
CA ALA A 33 -5.20 -22.59 -6.88
C ALA A 33 -4.28 -21.65 -6.08
N LYS A 34 -3.79 -22.07 -4.90
CA LYS A 34 -2.83 -21.26 -4.12
C LYS A 34 -1.50 -21.09 -4.86
N TRP A 35 -0.99 -22.12 -5.53
CA TRP A 35 0.21 -22.00 -6.38
C TRP A 35 -0.01 -21.07 -7.59
N ILE A 36 -1.18 -21.13 -8.22
CA ILE A 36 -1.54 -20.23 -9.32
C ILE A 36 -1.62 -18.77 -8.81
N SER A 37 -2.27 -18.55 -7.66
CA SER A 37 -2.28 -17.25 -6.97
C SER A 37 -0.86 -16.77 -6.71
N ALA A 38 0.01 -17.62 -6.16
CA ALA A 38 1.39 -17.29 -5.84
C ALA A 38 2.23 -16.88 -7.07
N PHE A 39 2.14 -17.62 -8.17
CA PHE A 39 2.86 -17.25 -9.39
C PHE A 39 2.28 -16.02 -10.06
N SER A 40 0.95 -15.86 -10.05
CA SER A 40 0.31 -14.67 -10.64
C SER A 40 0.64 -13.39 -9.85
N ASN A 41 0.70 -13.48 -8.52
CA ASN A 41 1.09 -12.37 -7.65
C ASN A 41 2.60 -12.11 -7.63
N GLY A 42 3.42 -13.02 -8.16
CA GLY A 42 4.88 -12.92 -8.27
C GLY A 42 5.33 -12.43 -9.64
N ASP A 43 6.28 -13.13 -10.26
CA ASP A 43 6.81 -12.82 -11.59
C ASP A 43 6.25 -13.71 -12.70
N GLY A 44 5.15 -14.43 -12.41
CA GLY A 44 4.70 -15.56 -13.21
C GLY A 44 5.49 -16.83 -12.89
N GLY A 45 5.14 -17.93 -13.56
CA GLY A 45 5.81 -19.20 -13.36
C GLY A 45 5.09 -20.37 -14.02
N ASP A 46 5.64 -21.56 -13.86
CA ASP A 46 5.11 -22.79 -14.43
C ASP A 46 4.83 -23.84 -13.35
N ILE A 47 3.73 -24.58 -13.50
CA ILE A 47 3.43 -25.78 -12.71
C ILE A 47 3.50 -26.96 -13.67
N ILE A 48 4.42 -27.89 -13.41
CA ILE A 48 4.71 -29.01 -14.30
C ILE A 48 4.39 -30.32 -13.58
N PHE A 49 3.45 -31.07 -14.15
CA PHE A 49 2.95 -32.33 -13.63
C PHE A 49 3.64 -33.52 -14.29
N GLY A 50 3.81 -34.58 -13.52
CA GLY A 50 4.52 -35.80 -13.96
C GLY A 50 6.03 -35.71 -13.74
N VAL A 51 6.50 -34.79 -12.90
CA VAL A 51 7.91 -34.70 -12.50
C VAL A 51 7.99 -34.79 -11.00
N GLN A 52 8.74 -35.77 -10.50
CA GLN A 52 8.99 -35.95 -9.08
C GLN A 52 10.25 -35.17 -8.70
N ASP A 53 10.11 -34.20 -7.80
CA ASP A 53 11.21 -33.43 -7.21
C ASP A 53 11.53 -33.96 -5.81
N ASP A 54 12.74 -34.49 -5.61
CA ASP A 54 13.23 -34.96 -4.31
C ASP A 54 14.02 -33.90 -3.53
N GLY A 55 14.07 -32.67 -4.06
CA GLY A 55 14.85 -31.55 -3.54
C GLY A 55 16.27 -31.45 -4.11
N VAL A 56 16.77 -32.52 -4.73
CA VAL A 56 18.09 -32.57 -5.38
C VAL A 56 17.94 -32.82 -6.87
N ASN A 57 17.15 -33.81 -7.27
CA ASN A 57 16.96 -34.27 -8.63
C ASN A 57 15.50 -34.14 -9.07
N LEU A 58 15.32 -33.97 -10.37
CA LEU A 58 14.03 -34.07 -11.03
C LEU A 58 13.94 -35.41 -11.77
N ASN A 59 13.01 -36.24 -11.35
CA ASN A 59 12.75 -37.53 -11.96
C ASN A 59 11.48 -37.43 -12.81
N VAL A 60 11.65 -37.49 -14.12
CA VAL A 60 10.51 -37.50 -15.06
C VAL A 60 9.73 -38.79 -14.87
N LYS A 61 8.41 -38.65 -14.76
CA LYS A 61 7.41 -39.72 -14.66
C LYS A 61 6.33 -39.46 -15.71
N LYS A 62 5.26 -40.25 -15.70
CA LYS A 62 4.07 -40.00 -16.52
C LYS A 62 3.03 -39.21 -15.73
N PHE A 63 2.24 -38.38 -16.41
CA PHE A 63 1.03 -37.78 -15.84
C PHE A 63 -0.22 -38.35 -16.53
N PRO A 64 -0.89 -39.36 -15.94
CA PRO A 64 -2.08 -39.99 -16.53
C PRO A 64 -3.39 -39.31 -16.13
N PHE A 65 -3.35 -38.29 -15.26
CA PHE A 65 -4.54 -37.65 -14.69
C PHE A 65 -5.05 -36.51 -15.56
N LYS A 66 -6.24 -36.01 -15.24
CA LYS A 66 -6.82 -34.79 -15.82
C LYS A 66 -6.94 -33.73 -14.74
N ILE A 67 -6.69 -32.48 -15.11
CA ILE A 67 -6.86 -31.33 -14.21
C ILE A 67 -8.19 -30.65 -14.54
N ASP A 68 -9.02 -30.46 -13.51
CA ASP A 68 -10.30 -29.75 -13.64
C ASP A 68 -10.05 -28.24 -13.53
N MET A 69 -9.69 -27.62 -14.66
CA MET A 69 -9.43 -26.19 -14.73
C MET A 69 -10.66 -25.34 -14.40
N LEU A 70 -11.88 -25.86 -14.58
CA LEU A 70 -13.10 -25.14 -14.25
C LEU A 70 -13.25 -24.99 -12.74
N GLN A 71 -13.02 -26.08 -11.98
CA GLN A 71 -13.05 -26.00 -10.51
C GLN A 71 -11.98 -25.06 -9.96
N ILE A 72 -10.77 -25.11 -10.52
CA ILE A 72 -9.67 -24.23 -10.08
C ILE A 72 -10.01 -22.76 -10.33
N GLN A 73 -10.59 -22.43 -11.48
CA GLN A 73 -11.03 -21.07 -11.80
C GLN A 73 -12.12 -20.57 -10.85
N LEU A 74 -13.01 -21.44 -10.35
CA LEU A 74 -14.04 -21.07 -9.37
C LEU A 74 -13.46 -20.74 -7.98
N ILE A 75 -12.28 -21.25 -7.64
CA ILE A 75 -11.58 -20.99 -6.37
C ILE A 75 -10.81 -19.67 -6.43
N LEU A 76 -10.36 -19.27 -7.62
CA LEU A 76 -9.53 -18.09 -7.83
C LEU A 76 -10.39 -16.82 -7.87
N GLU A 77 -10.03 -15.85 -7.03
CA GLU A 77 -10.62 -14.52 -7.02
C GLU A 77 -9.71 -13.55 -7.79
N GLY A 78 -10.16 -13.08 -8.96
CA GLY A 78 -9.42 -12.16 -9.83
C GLY A 78 -9.20 -12.71 -11.24
N GLN A 79 -8.69 -11.88 -12.15
CA GLN A 79 -8.44 -12.28 -13.53
C GLN A 79 -7.04 -12.91 -13.68
N VAL A 80 -7.01 -14.24 -13.87
CA VAL A 80 -5.76 -14.97 -14.08
C VAL A 80 -5.51 -15.21 -15.57
N GLN A 81 -4.34 -14.81 -16.05
CA GLN A 81 -3.85 -15.17 -17.38
C GLN A 81 -2.98 -16.43 -17.28
N LEU A 82 -3.46 -17.54 -17.85
CA LEU A 82 -2.73 -18.81 -17.88
C LEU A 82 -2.93 -19.56 -19.20
N GLU A 83 -1.97 -20.40 -19.53
CA GLU A 83 -2.02 -21.39 -20.60
C GLU A 83 -1.73 -22.77 -20.02
N SER A 84 -2.35 -23.82 -20.57
CA SER A 84 -2.09 -25.18 -20.10
C SER A 84 -2.24 -26.21 -21.22
N GLY A 85 -1.53 -27.32 -21.09
CA GLY A 85 -1.57 -28.35 -22.12
C GLY A 85 -0.70 -29.56 -21.81
N ASN A 86 -0.83 -30.56 -22.67
CA ASN A 86 0.01 -31.75 -22.64
C ASN A 86 1.25 -31.57 -23.51
N PHE A 87 2.36 -32.17 -23.13
CA PHE A 87 3.57 -32.24 -23.95
C PHE A 87 4.37 -33.51 -23.66
N THR A 88 5.16 -33.93 -24.65
CA THR A 88 6.02 -35.12 -24.53
C THR A 88 7.45 -34.71 -24.14
N PHE A 89 8.01 -35.38 -23.15
CA PHE A 89 9.41 -35.25 -22.73
C PHE A 89 9.97 -36.62 -22.31
N ASN A 90 11.10 -37.05 -22.89
CA ASN A 90 11.71 -38.36 -22.66
C ASN A 90 10.70 -39.52 -22.68
N GLU A 91 9.90 -39.58 -23.76
CA GLU A 91 8.85 -40.60 -23.98
C GLU A 91 7.68 -40.59 -22.98
N HIS A 92 7.66 -39.65 -22.03
CA HIS A 92 6.56 -39.47 -21.08
C HIS A 92 5.65 -38.31 -21.50
N ASN A 93 4.34 -38.50 -21.33
CA ASN A 93 3.36 -37.42 -21.44
C ASN A 93 3.24 -36.70 -20.10
N LEU A 94 3.45 -35.39 -20.14
CA LEU A 94 3.41 -34.46 -19.01
C LEU A 94 2.34 -33.39 -19.25
N PHE A 95 1.96 -32.69 -18.20
CA PHE A 95 1.03 -31.55 -18.28
C PHE A 95 1.67 -30.32 -17.68
N TYR A 96 1.47 -29.16 -18.29
CA TYR A 96 1.95 -27.88 -17.76
C TYR A 96 0.79 -26.90 -17.59
N ILE A 97 0.96 -25.99 -16.64
CA ILE A 97 0.21 -24.75 -16.50
C ILE A 97 1.25 -23.63 -16.45
N SER A 98 1.23 -22.71 -17.41
CA SER A 98 2.06 -21.50 -17.42
C SER A 98 1.21 -20.31 -17.00
N ILE A 99 1.68 -19.57 -16.00
CA ILE A 99 0.95 -18.47 -15.36
C ILE A 99 1.70 -17.16 -15.60
N ALA A 100 0.99 -16.15 -16.09
CA ALA A 100 1.54 -14.80 -16.22
C ALA A 100 1.34 -14.00 -14.93
N LYS A 101 2.28 -13.08 -14.68
CA LYS A 101 2.15 -12.05 -13.67
C LYS A 101 0.88 -11.22 -13.91
N SER A 102 0.08 -11.03 -12.87
CA SER A 102 -1.08 -10.15 -12.86
C SER A 102 -0.70 -8.76 -12.33
N SER A 103 -1.45 -7.74 -12.77
CA SER A 103 -1.42 -6.40 -12.19
C SER A 103 -2.33 -6.26 -10.96
N GLU A 104 -3.18 -7.26 -10.70
CA GLU A 104 -4.11 -7.33 -9.57
C GLU A 104 -3.80 -8.56 -8.70
N PHE A 105 -4.20 -8.50 -7.43
CA PHE A 105 -4.04 -9.63 -6.52
C PHE A 105 -5.01 -10.76 -6.83
N ILE A 106 -4.45 -11.92 -7.14
CA ILE A 106 -5.19 -13.17 -7.26
C ILE A 106 -5.24 -13.81 -5.88
N LYS A 107 -6.46 -14.12 -5.41
CA LYS A 107 -6.68 -14.65 -4.06
C LYS A 107 -7.33 -16.02 -4.11
N VAL A 108 -7.20 -16.74 -3.00
CA VAL A 108 -7.92 -17.97 -2.71
C VAL A 108 -8.51 -17.82 -1.32
N ASN A 109 -9.83 -17.89 -1.19
CA ASN A 109 -10.56 -17.66 0.06
C ASN A 109 -10.20 -16.31 0.69
N GLY A 110 -10.14 -15.24 -0.11
CA GLY A 110 -9.78 -13.89 0.32
C GLY A 110 -8.29 -13.64 0.59
N ILE A 111 -7.43 -14.66 0.49
CA ILE A 111 -6.00 -14.57 0.82
C ILE A 111 -5.14 -14.62 -0.45
N PRO A 112 -4.29 -13.62 -0.73
CA PRO A 112 -3.27 -13.73 -1.76
C PRO A 112 -2.10 -14.59 -1.29
N TYR A 113 -1.49 -15.36 -2.19
CA TYR A 113 -0.30 -16.18 -1.90
C TYR A 113 0.93 -15.69 -2.65
N THR A 114 2.11 -16.14 -2.23
CA THR A 114 3.40 -15.91 -2.86
C THR A 114 4.33 -17.12 -2.65
N VAL A 115 5.46 -17.16 -3.34
CA VAL A 115 6.51 -18.17 -3.16
C VAL A 115 7.71 -17.51 -2.50
N ASP A 116 8.17 -18.06 -1.38
CA ASP A 116 9.36 -17.55 -0.69
C ASP A 116 10.66 -17.89 -1.45
N ARG A 117 11.79 -17.36 -0.96
CA ARG A 117 13.12 -17.63 -1.55
C ARG A 117 13.52 -19.11 -1.54
N GLY A 118 12.89 -19.92 -0.69
CA GLY A 118 13.11 -21.36 -0.58
C GLY A 118 12.17 -22.18 -1.47
N GLY A 119 11.34 -21.54 -2.30
CA GLY A 119 10.39 -22.24 -3.16
C GLY A 119 9.17 -22.78 -2.40
N LYS A 120 8.85 -22.23 -1.21
CA LYS A 120 7.68 -22.62 -0.42
C LYS A 120 6.54 -21.64 -0.60
N LEU A 121 5.34 -22.20 -0.70
CA LEU A 121 4.10 -21.44 -0.73
C LEU A 121 3.87 -20.76 0.63
N LYS A 122 3.52 -19.47 0.60
CA LYS A 122 3.20 -18.67 1.79
C LYS A 122 2.06 -17.69 1.48
N GLU A 123 1.28 -17.34 2.48
CA GLU A 123 0.38 -16.20 2.40
C GLU A 123 1.18 -14.90 2.15
N LEU A 124 0.68 -14.08 1.24
CA LEU A 124 1.21 -12.76 0.96
C LEU A 124 0.63 -11.78 1.98
N LEU A 125 1.44 -11.41 2.97
CA LEU A 125 1.05 -10.43 3.99
C LEU A 125 0.97 -9.04 3.37
N MET A 126 -0.27 -8.55 3.20
CA MET A 126 -0.54 -7.21 2.69
C MET A 126 -0.36 -6.18 3.79
N LYS A 127 0.36 -5.10 3.49
CA LYS A 127 0.54 -3.94 4.35
C LYS A 127 -0.33 -2.78 3.89
N LYS A 128 -1.18 -2.29 4.79
CA LYS A 128 -2.02 -1.12 4.54
C LYS A 128 -1.22 0.14 4.86
N VAL A 129 -1.08 1.02 3.87
CA VAL A 129 -0.35 2.29 3.99
C VAL A 129 -1.32 3.43 3.73
N PHE A 130 -1.46 4.33 4.71
CA PHE A 130 -2.26 5.54 4.58
C PHE A 130 -1.38 6.70 4.11
N ILE A 131 -1.74 7.39 3.03
CA ILE A 131 -1.06 8.63 2.60
C ILE A 131 -1.88 9.82 3.13
N SER A 132 -1.35 10.50 4.14
CA SER A 132 -1.95 11.72 4.69
C SER A 132 -1.33 12.93 4.01
N TYR A 133 -2.16 13.70 3.30
CA TYR A 133 -1.77 14.89 2.56
C TYR A 133 -2.95 15.86 2.45
N THR A 134 -2.70 17.12 2.07
CA THR A 134 -3.77 18.05 1.71
C THR A 134 -3.97 18.05 0.20
N HIS A 135 -5.20 18.26 -0.28
CA HIS A 135 -5.51 18.23 -1.72
C HIS A 135 -4.62 19.15 -2.59
N LYS A 136 -4.09 20.24 -2.02
CA LYS A 136 -3.14 21.14 -2.71
C LYS A 136 -1.84 20.43 -3.11
N ASP A 137 -1.47 19.38 -2.39
CA ASP A 137 -0.23 18.63 -2.53
C ASP A 137 -0.43 17.30 -3.26
N ARG A 138 -1.52 17.17 -4.02
CA ARG A 138 -1.90 15.93 -4.74
C ARG A 138 -0.82 15.38 -5.64
N ASP A 139 0.05 16.23 -6.20
CA ASP A 139 1.10 15.78 -7.10
C ASP A 139 2.14 14.92 -6.38
N PHE A 140 2.52 15.28 -5.15
CA PHE A 140 3.37 14.45 -4.30
C PHE A 140 2.70 13.12 -3.95
N ALA A 141 1.43 13.16 -3.55
CA ALA A 141 0.68 11.96 -3.20
C ALA A 141 0.56 10.98 -4.40
N ASN A 142 0.34 11.51 -5.61
CA ASN A 142 0.29 10.71 -6.84
C ASN A 142 1.63 10.00 -7.12
N ILE A 143 2.76 10.68 -6.89
CA ILE A 143 4.09 10.12 -7.08
C ILE A 143 4.35 8.98 -6.07
N ILE A 144 4.08 9.22 -4.79
CA ILE A 144 4.23 8.22 -3.73
C ILE A 144 3.33 7.01 -3.99
N GLU A 145 2.05 7.24 -4.30
CA GLU A 145 1.10 6.16 -4.57
C GLU A 145 1.57 5.28 -5.74
N ARG A 146 2.01 5.89 -6.84
CA ARG A 146 2.55 5.16 -7.98
C ARG A 146 3.73 4.28 -7.55
N LYS A 147 4.64 4.82 -6.73
CA LYS A 147 5.81 4.07 -6.24
C LYS A 147 5.45 2.95 -5.27
N LEU A 148 4.49 3.16 -4.39
CA LEU A 148 4.00 2.09 -3.50
C LEU A 148 3.29 0.99 -4.28
N LYS A 149 2.53 1.33 -5.33
CA LYS A 149 1.85 0.37 -6.21
C LYS A 149 2.80 -0.49 -7.05
N GLU A 150 4.06 -0.08 -7.24
CA GLU A 150 5.10 -0.93 -7.82
C GLU A 150 5.47 -2.11 -6.89
N THR A 151 5.08 -2.07 -5.61
CA THR A 151 5.37 -3.10 -4.61
C THR A 151 4.17 -4.04 -4.39
N GLN A 152 4.39 -5.34 -4.59
CA GLN A 152 3.36 -6.39 -4.58
C GLN A 152 2.68 -6.66 -3.22
N ASN A 153 3.06 -6.03 -2.12
CA ASN A 153 2.47 -6.33 -0.82
C ASN A 153 1.96 -5.09 -0.09
N ILE A 154 1.62 -4.03 -0.83
CA ILE A 154 1.15 -2.76 -0.28
C ILE A 154 -0.24 -2.44 -0.81
N ILE A 155 -1.16 -2.12 0.10
CA ILE A 155 -2.48 -1.55 -0.19
C ILE A 155 -2.42 -0.08 0.23
N VAL A 156 -2.65 0.83 -0.70
CA VAL A 156 -2.61 2.27 -0.42
C VAL A 156 -4.02 2.81 -0.18
N SER A 157 -4.18 3.56 0.90
CA SER A 157 -5.40 4.30 1.21
C SER A 157 -5.12 5.80 1.23
N ARG A 158 -6.00 6.58 0.61
CA ARG A 158 -6.02 8.05 0.71
C ARG A 158 -7.41 8.61 0.44
N ASP A 159 -7.63 9.87 0.78
CA ASP A 159 -8.90 10.62 0.67
C ASP A 159 -9.69 10.42 -0.65
N ILE A 160 -9.03 10.32 -1.81
CA ILE A 160 -9.70 10.07 -3.10
C ILE A 160 -10.37 8.69 -3.18
N ASN A 161 -10.08 7.79 -2.25
CA ASN A 161 -10.73 6.48 -2.15
C ASN A 161 -12.06 6.54 -1.37
N VAL A 162 -12.42 7.70 -0.80
CA VAL A 162 -13.64 7.95 0.02
C VAL A 162 -14.50 9.07 -0.59
N THR A 163 -14.42 9.25 -1.91
CA THR A 163 -15.22 10.26 -2.62
C THR A 163 -16.56 9.72 -3.11
N GLU A 164 -17.05 8.58 -2.59
CA GLU A 164 -18.37 8.08 -3.00
C GLU A 164 -19.49 8.92 -2.36
N TYR A 165 -20.62 9.01 -3.07
CA TYR A 165 -21.75 9.81 -2.63
C TYR A 165 -22.27 9.29 -1.28
N ARG A 166 -22.19 10.15 -0.24
CA ARG A 166 -22.62 9.97 1.17
C ARG A 166 -21.57 9.41 2.13
N ASP A 167 -20.32 9.26 1.71
CA ASP A 167 -19.25 8.84 2.63
C ASP A 167 -18.96 9.91 3.70
N SER A 168 -18.58 9.46 4.89
CA SER A 168 -18.19 10.32 6.01
C SER A 168 -16.67 10.46 6.07
N LEU A 169 -16.19 11.68 5.81
CA LEU A 169 -14.77 12.02 5.99
C LEU A 169 -14.29 11.74 7.42
N ASP A 170 -15.16 11.93 8.42
CA ASP A 170 -14.83 11.66 9.82
C ASP A 170 -14.62 10.18 10.12
N GLU A 171 -15.42 9.30 9.50
CA GLU A 171 -15.26 7.85 9.65
C GLU A 171 -13.98 7.40 8.97
N PHE A 172 -13.68 7.93 7.78
CA PHE A 172 -12.43 7.63 7.10
C PHE A 172 -11.20 8.08 7.87
N MET A 173 -11.19 9.29 8.44
CA MET A 173 -10.06 9.76 9.24
C MET A 173 -9.80 8.86 10.47
N GLN A 174 -10.81 8.15 10.98
CA GLN A 174 -10.61 7.19 12.07
C GLN A 174 -9.94 5.89 11.61
N THR A 175 -10.09 5.52 10.33
CA THR A 175 -9.45 4.33 9.76
C THR A 175 -7.93 4.43 9.72
N ILE A 176 -7.33 5.63 9.87
CA ILE A 176 -5.87 5.81 9.88
C ILE A 176 -5.16 4.88 10.88
N ARG A 177 -5.83 4.54 11.98
CA ARG A 177 -5.32 3.64 13.04
C ARG A 177 -5.33 2.15 12.63
N GLU A 178 -6.14 1.77 11.65
CA GLU A 178 -6.23 0.42 11.09
C GLU A 178 -5.14 0.12 10.06
N HIS A 179 -4.33 1.13 9.71
CA HIS A 179 -3.23 0.99 8.76
C HIS A 179 -1.96 0.56 9.49
N ASP A 180 -1.16 -0.28 8.82
CA ASP A 180 0.15 -0.69 9.33
C ASP A 180 1.11 0.50 9.40
N TYR A 181 1.03 1.41 8.41
CA TYR A 181 1.89 2.58 8.30
C TYR A 181 1.14 3.80 7.76
N VAL A 182 1.65 4.99 8.10
CA VAL A 182 1.16 6.28 7.65
C VAL A 182 2.31 7.06 7.04
N ILE A 183 2.11 7.66 5.87
CA ILE A 183 3.06 8.57 5.23
C ILE A 183 2.42 9.96 5.19
N SER A 184 2.95 10.88 6.00
CA SER A 184 2.52 12.28 6.02
C SER A 184 3.38 13.15 5.11
N ILE A 185 2.75 13.83 4.16
CA ILE A 185 3.39 14.81 3.29
C ILE A 185 3.25 16.18 3.96
N VAL A 186 4.31 16.63 4.62
CA VAL A 186 4.29 17.82 5.49
C VAL A 186 4.68 19.06 4.67
N THR A 187 3.68 19.88 4.36
CA THR A 187 3.76 21.22 3.77
C THR A 187 3.21 22.27 4.73
N ASP A 188 3.33 23.57 4.39
CA ASP A 188 2.64 24.64 5.12
C ASP A 188 1.12 24.42 5.16
N ALA A 189 0.53 24.06 4.02
CA ALA A 189 -0.90 23.83 3.90
C ALA A 189 -1.36 22.57 4.66
N TYR A 190 -0.52 21.55 4.77
CA TYR A 190 -0.78 20.35 5.57
C TYR A 190 -0.91 20.69 7.05
N ILE A 191 0.06 21.42 7.61
CA ILE A 191 0.08 21.80 9.04
C ILE A 191 -1.11 22.70 9.40
N LYS A 192 -1.59 23.51 8.44
CA LYS A 192 -2.76 24.41 8.60
C LYS A 192 -4.10 23.74 8.25
N SER A 193 -4.11 22.48 7.85
CA SER A 193 -5.33 21.76 7.48
C SER A 193 -5.96 21.07 8.69
N LEU A 194 -7.24 21.38 8.97
CA LEU A 194 -7.98 20.79 10.09
C LEU A 194 -8.12 19.27 9.93
N ASN A 195 -8.41 18.81 8.71
CA ASN A 195 -8.58 17.39 8.43
C ASN A 195 -7.26 16.64 8.63
N CYS A 196 -6.16 17.14 8.03
CA CYS A 196 -4.85 16.50 8.15
C CYS A 196 -4.37 16.44 9.60
N MET A 197 -4.53 17.52 10.36
CA MET A 197 -4.15 17.52 11.77
C MET A 197 -5.08 16.68 12.64
N TYR A 198 -6.36 16.55 12.26
CA TYR A 198 -7.28 15.65 12.95
C TYR A 198 -6.93 14.18 12.69
N GLU A 199 -6.53 13.80 11.47
CA GLU A 199 -5.97 12.48 11.15
C GLU A 199 -4.77 12.15 12.04
N ILE A 200 -3.79 13.07 12.12
CA ILE A 200 -2.63 12.95 13.01
C ILE A 200 -3.06 12.80 14.47
N THR A 201 -4.04 13.59 14.90
CA THR A 201 -4.61 13.50 16.25
C THR A 201 -5.22 12.12 16.52
N GLN A 202 -5.87 11.49 15.54
CA GLN A 202 -6.37 10.12 15.70
C GLN A 202 -5.21 9.10 15.75
N LEU A 203 -4.21 9.24 14.89
CA LEU A 203 -3.05 8.36 14.84
C LEU A 203 -2.26 8.38 16.16
N MET A 204 -2.05 9.57 16.74
CA MET A 204 -1.30 9.77 17.99
C MET A 204 -1.96 9.15 19.24
N LYS A 205 -3.20 8.64 19.12
CA LYS A 205 -3.86 7.86 20.19
C LYS A 205 -3.30 6.44 20.32
N ASP A 206 -2.60 5.94 19.30
CA ASP A 206 -1.94 4.64 19.35
C ASP A 206 -0.58 4.75 20.05
N ASN A 207 -0.27 3.83 20.96
CA ASN A 207 0.98 3.86 21.72
C ASN A 207 2.23 3.71 20.83
N ASP A 208 2.09 3.03 19.70
CA ASP A 208 3.14 2.73 18.72
C ASP A 208 3.12 3.66 17.50
N TYR A 209 2.36 4.77 17.55
CA TYR A 209 2.17 5.67 16.40
C TYR A 209 3.48 6.16 15.77
N LYS A 210 4.53 6.35 16.57
CA LYS A 210 5.85 6.82 16.10
C LYS A 210 6.53 5.81 15.17
N GLU A 211 6.27 4.52 15.36
CA GLU A 211 6.80 3.46 14.51
C GLU A 211 5.99 3.30 13.22
N LYS A 212 4.69 3.64 13.26
CA LYS A 212 3.80 3.63 12.10
C LYS A 212 4.01 4.85 11.20
N LEU A 213 4.41 5.98 11.77
CA LEU A 213 4.44 7.29 11.11
C LEU A 213 5.76 7.57 10.39
N PHE A 214 5.70 7.63 9.07
CA PHE A 214 6.70 8.26 8.22
C PHE A 214 6.25 9.68 7.86
N PHE A 215 7.18 10.62 7.79
CA PHE A 215 6.90 11.98 7.36
C PHE A 215 7.94 12.43 6.33
N ILE A 216 7.47 13.16 5.33
CA ILE A 216 8.29 13.77 4.28
C ILE A 216 8.11 15.28 4.42
N VAL A 217 9.19 16.00 4.72
CA VAL A 217 9.13 17.45 4.95
C VAL A 217 9.43 18.16 3.63
N VAL A 218 8.41 18.75 3.04
CA VAL A 218 8.52 19.40 1.74
C VAL A 218 9.27 20.74 1.89
N GLY A 219 10.40 20.85 1.20
CA GLY A 219 11.24 22.05 1.16
C GLY A 219 11.09 22.85 -0.13
N LYS A 220 11.71 24.04 -0.19
CA LYS A 220 11.65 24.91 -1.38
C LYS A 220 12.13 24.25 -2.67
N ASP A 221 13.14 23.39 -2.57
CA ASP A 221 13.70 22.68 -3.72
C ASP A 221 12.76 21.61 -4.29
N ASP A 222 11.70 21.26 -3.56
CA ASP A 222 10.69 20.28 -4.00
C ASP A 222 9.63 20.89 -4.92
N ALA A 223 9.70 22.21 -5.20
CA ALA A 223 8.80 22.90 -6.13
C ALA A 223 8.70 22.21 -7.49
N ILE A 224 9.79 21.56 -7.93
CA ILE A 224 9.89 20.85 -9.21
C ILE A 224 8.92 19.66 -9.35
N TYR A 225 8.36 19.17 -8.25
CA TYR A 225 7.44 18.03 -8.23
C TYR A 225 5.96 18.45 -8.28
N PHE A 226 5.68 19.75 -8.17
CA PHE A 226 4.36 20.29 -8.49
C PHE A 226 4.19 20.39 -10.01
N LYS A 227 2.97 20.16 -10.48
CA LYS A 227 2.55 20.68 -11.77
C LYS A 227 2.38 22.20 -11.67
N ASP A 228 2.70 22.93 -12.73
CA ASP A 228 2.63 24.40 -12.77
C ASP A 228 1.30 24.96 -12.26
N GLU A 229 0.18 24.29 -12.56
CA GLU A 229 -1.17 24.69 -12.13
C GLU A 229 -1.45 24.48 -10.62
N ASN A 230 -0.67 23.64 -9.94
CA ASN A 230 -0.88 23.28 -8.53
C ASN A 230 0.13 23.95 -7.60
N LEU A 231 1.23 24.52 -8.11
CA LEU A 231 2.22 25.21 -7.29
C LEU A 231 1.60 26.46 -6.65
N TYR A 232 1.82 26.64 -5.35
CA TYR A 232 1.35 27.79 -4.60
C TYR A 232 2.48 28.42 -3.77
N GLU A 233 2.32 29.71 -3.45
CA GLU A 233 3.31 30.43 -2.65
C GLU A 233 3.42 29.87 -1.22
N ASN A 234 4.63 29.87 -0.67
CA ASN A 234 4.93 29.42 0.69
C ASN A 234 4.47 27.98 0.98
N PHE A 235 4.60 27.07 0.01
CA PHE A 235 4.23 25.66 0.19
C PHE A 235 5.17 24.91 1.16
N GLU A 236 6.41 25.37 1.32
CA GLU A 236 7.40 24.67 2.13
C GLU A 236 7.01 24.59 3.61
N ALA A 237 7.26 23.44 4.25
CA ALA A 237 7.05 23.28 5.67
C ALA A 237 8.19 23.92 6.47
N LYS A 238 7.87 24.90 7.31
CA LYS A 238 8.86 25.66 8.10
C LYS A 238 8.93 25.16 9.55
N VAL A 239 9.17 23.87 9.73
CA VAL A 239 9.09 23.20 11.04
C VAL A 239 10.38 23.20 11.85
N TYR A 240 11.53 23.51 11.23
CA TYR A 240 12.83 23.46 11.91
C TYR A 240 13.20 24.76 12.64
N ASN A 241 12.65 25.90 12.22
CA ASN A 241 12.90 27.19 12.83
C ASN A 241 11.87 27.45 13.95
N VAL A 242 12.34 27.88 15.12
CA VAL A 242 11.45 28.14 16.27
C VAL A 242 10.43 29.26 16.02
N TYR A 243 10.80 30.31 15.29
CA TYR A 243 9.91 31.42 14.95
C TYR A 243 8.79 30.96 14.02
N ASP A 244 9.12 30.21 12.97
CA ASP A 244 8.12 29.65 12.07
C ASP A 244 7.19 28.63 12.78
N ARG A 245 7.71 27.86 13.75
CA ARG A 245 6.87 26.99 14.60
C ARG A 245 5.87 27.78 15.45
N ILE A 246 6.28 28.92 15.99
CA ILE A 246 5.38 29.81 16.74
C ILE A 246 4.26 30.30 15.81
N ASP A 247 4.57 30.63 14.55
CA ASP A 247 3.55 31.07 13.58
C ASP A 247 2.47 30.00 13.34
N TYR A 248 2.84 28.71 13.28
CA TYR A 248 1.86 27.62 13.21
C TYR A 248 0.98 27.51 14.46
N ILE A 249 1.58 27.65 15.65
CA ILE A 249 0.82 27.62 16.91
C ILE A 249 -0.15 28.80 16.97
N THR A 250 0.33 30.00 16.64
CA THR A 250 -0.47 31.22 16.60
C THR A 250 -1.60 31.13 15.57
N TYR A 251 -1.35 30.55 14.40
CA TYR A 251 -2.39 30.29 13.40
C TYR A 251 -3.57 29.51 13.99
N TRP A 252 -3.29 28.41 14.68
CA TRP A 252 -4.33 27.55 15.24
C TRP A 252 -5.07 28.19 16.43
N VAL A 253 -4.35 28.92 17.29
CA VAL A 253 -4.97 29.71 18.37
C VAL A 253 -5.93 30.75 17.78
N ASN A 254 -5.51 31.47 16.74
CA ASN A 254 -6.35 32.46 16.07
C ASN A 254 -7.57 31.84 15.39
N GLU A 255 -7.45 30.67 14.74
CA GLU A 255 -8.60 29.99 14.16
C GLU A 255 -9.61 29.52 15.23
N LYS A 256 -9.14 29.12 16.42
CA LYS A 256 -10.01 28.83 17.57
C LYS A 256 -10.77 30.08 18.04
N GLU A 257 -10.06 31.16 18.32
CA GLU A 257 -10.67 32.41 18.78
C GLU A 257 -11.69 32.95 17.78
N LYS A 258 -11.40 32.84 16.48
CA LYS A 258 -12.29 33.21 15.38
C LYS A 258 -13.56 32.37 15.35
N LEU A 259 -13.47 31.06 15.53
CA LEU A 259 -14.64 30.17 15.58
C LEU A 259 -15.51 30.47 16.81
N GLU A 260 -14.90 30.55 17.99
CA GLU A 260 -15.59 30.87 19.25
C GLU A 260 -16.26 32.26 19.20
N GLY A 261 -15.57 33.25 18.63
CA GLY A 261 -16.09 34.59 18.40
C GLY A 261 -17.32 34.58 17.50
N LYS A 262 -17.29 33.82 16.38
CA LYS A 262 -18.45 33.67 15.48
C LYS A 262 -19.63 33.00 16.16
N ILE A 263 -19.39 31.94 16.93
CA ILE A 263 -20.43 31.24 17.70
C ILE A 263 -21.10 32.19 18.70
N LYS A 264 -20.29 32.96 19.45
CA LYS A 264 -20.78 33.94 20.41
C LYS A 264 -21.60 35.05 19.75
N LEU A 265 -21.14 35.56 18.61
CA LEU A 265 -21.84 36.61 17.85
C LEU A 265 -23.16 36.13 17.24
N ALA A 266 -23.22 34.87 16.79
CA ALA A 266 -24.42 34.31 16.18
C ALA A 266 -25.57 34.14 17.20
N ASN A 267 -25.27 34.11 18.51
CA ASN A 267 -26.25 34.02 19.61
C ASN A 267 -27.31 32.91 19.37
N LEU A 268 -26.84 31.74 18.96
CA LEU A 268 -27.69 30.64 18.52
C LEU A 268 -28.39 29.95 19.70
N PRO A 269 -29.62 29.43 19.51
CA PRO A 269 -30.27 28.57 20.49
C PRO A 269 -29.41 27.35 20.84
N ILE A 270 -29.47 26.92 22.12
CA ILE A 270 -28.71 25.76 22.63
C ILE A 270 -28.98 24.49 21.81
N SER A 271 -30.20 24.32 21.28
CA SER A 271 -30.57 23.18 20.44
C SER A 271 -29.80 23.08 19.12
N LEU A 272 -29.19 24.17 18.63
CA LEU A 272 -28.38 24.20 17.42
C LEU A 272 -26.87 24.08 17.72
N MET A 273 -26.48 24.03 18.99
CA MET A 273 -25.07 24.07 19.40
C MET A 273 -24.39 22.70 19.37
N GLU A 274 -25.13 21.59 19.32
CA GLU A 274 -24.57 20.24 19.43
C GLU A 274 -23.51 19.93 18.35
N HIS A 275 -23.85 20.20 17.08
CA HIS A 275 -22.92 19.99 15.96
C HIS A 275 -21.74 20.98 16.01
N LEU A 276 -21.99 22.26 16.30
CA LEU A 276 -20.94 23.28 16.41
C LEU A 276 -19.97 22.99 17.56
N ALA A 277 -20.47 22.46 18.68
CA ALA A 277 -19.63 22.02 19.79
C ALA A 277 -18.76 20.83 19.42
N THR A 278 -19.14 20.03 18.41
CA THR A 278 -18.29 18.96 17.86
C THR A 278 -17.13 19.56 17.07
N ASP A 279 -17.38 20.57 16.23
CA ASP A 279 -16.33 21.26 15.47
C ASP A 279 -15.33 21.98 16.37
N VAL A 280 -15.82 22.64 17.42
CA VAL A 280 -14.95 23.26 18.45
C VAL A 280 -14.08 22.20 19.12
N ARG A 281 -14.66 21.07 19.55
CA ARG A 281 -13.89 19.98 20.17
C ARG A 281 -12.84 19.38 19.24
N LYS A 282 -13.14 19.24 17.94
CA LYS A 282 -12.14 18.80 16.96
C LYS A 282 -10.96 19.77 16.92
N LEU A 283 -11.23 21.06 16.81
CA LEU A 283 -10.21 22.11 16.80
C LEU A 283 -9.38 22.13 18.09
N GLU A 284 -10.02 21.99 19.25
CA GLU A 284 -9.36 21.90 20.55
C GLU A 284 -8.46 20.66 20.68
N SER A 285 -8.87 19.53 20.09
CA SER A 285 -8.05 18.31 20.09
C SER A 285 -6.83 18.40 19.16
N VAL A 286 -6.92 19.22 18.12
CA VAL A 286 -5.86 19.41 17.13
C VAL A 286 -4.71 20.24 17.68
N ILE A 287 -4.97 21.30 18.44
CA ILE A 287 -3.93 22.25 18.88
C ILE A 287 -2.78 21.57 19.65
N PRO A 288 -3.02 20.75 20.69
CA PRO A 288 -1.94 20.08 21.42
C PRO A 288 -1.22 19.05 20.53
N SER A 289 -1.98 18.24 19.80
CA SER A 289 -1.46 17.19 18.92
C SER A 289 -0.59 17.76 17.80
N MET A 290 -0.99 18.90 17.24
CA MET A 290 -0.23 19.62 16.21
C MET A 290 1.09 20.14 16.78
N ASN A 291 1.09 20.72 17.98
CA ASN A 291 2.32 21.16 18.63
C ASN A 291 3.28 19.97 18.88
N ASP A 292 2.76 18.86 19.38
CA ASP A 292 3.54 17.64 19.60
C ASP A 292 4.04 17.01 18.29
N PHE A 293 3.23 17.06 17.23
CA PHE A 293 3.61 16.60 15.89
C PHE A 293 4.72 17.48 15.29
N ILE A 294 4.61 18.81 15.36
CA ILE A 294 5.67 19.73 14.93
C ILE A 294 6.94 19.47 15.73
N ALA A 295 6.83 19.28 17.05
CA ALA A 295 7.98 18.95 17.89
C ALA A 295 8.66 17.66 17.42
N LEU A 296 7.87 16.60 17.19
CA LEU A 296 8.36 15.32 16.65
C LEU A 296 9.07 15.49 15.31
N VAL A 297 8.46 16.18 14.35
CA VAL A 297 9.04 16.40 13.02
C VAL A 297 10.31 17.25 13.11
N SER A 298 10.35 18.24 14.01
CA SER A 298 11.51 19.12 14.17
C SER A 298 12.71 18.47 14.86
N ASP A 299 12.47 17.48 15.72
CA ASP A 299 13.50 16.75 16.47
C ASP A 299 14.16 15.63 15.64
N ARG A 300 13.47 15.18 14.60
CA ARG A 300 13.90 14.06 13.75
C ARG A 300 14.49 14.60 12.45
N VAL A 301 15.52 13.93 11.93
CA VAL A 301 16.03 14.19 10.58
C VAL A 301 15.01 13.65 9.57
N GLY A 302 14.11 14.52 9.13
CA GLY A 302 13.25 14.23 7.99
C GLY A 302 14.04 14.23 6.69
N ARG A 303 13.54 13.52 5.68
CA ARG A 303 14.01 13.66 4.30
C ARG A 303 13.13 14.63 3.54
N SER A 304 13.72 15.40 2.64
CA SER A 304 12.94 16.16 1.66
C SER A 304 12.27 15.21 0.66
N PHE A 305 11.29 15.73 -0.07
CA PHE A 305 10.65 14.91 -1.11
C PHE A 305 11.67 14.50 -2.19
N LYS A 306 12.54 15.43 -2.59
CA LYS A 306 13.63 15.17 -3.54
C LYS A 306 14.55 14.04 -3.09
N GLU A 307 14.97 14.03 -1.82
CA GLU A 307 15.82 12.97 -1.28
C GLU A 307 15.13 11.61 -1.31
N MET A 308 13.83 11.57 -0.97
CA MET A 308 13.01 10.36 -1.04
C MET A 308 12.84 9.86 -2.48
N GLU A 309 12.54 10.75 -3.43
CA GLU A 309 12.40 10.38 -4.85
C GLU A 309 13.73 9.88 -5.42
N GLN A 310 14.84 10.55 -5.12
CA GLN A 310 16.18 10.13 -5.58
C GLN A 310 16.61 8.76 -5.04
N ASN A 311 16.13 8.38 -3.85
CA ASN A 311 16.38 7.05 -3.29
C ASN A 311 15.30 6.01 -3.67
N GLU A 312 14.33 6.37 -4.51
CA GLU A 312 13.18 5.54 -4.90
C GLU A 312 12.34 5.06 -3.70
N PHE A 313 12.19 5.93 -2.68
CA PHE A 313 11.51 5.65 -1.41
C PHE A 313 12.01 4.40 -0.67
N LYS A 314 13.28 4.00 -0.87
CA LYS A 314 13.86 2.78 -0.29
C LYS A 314 13.80 2.78 1.24
N GLU A 315 13.88 3.93 1.90
CA GLU A 315 13.80 4.04 3.37
C GLU A 315 12.42 3.61 3.88
N ILE A 316 11.36 4.08 3.24
CA ILE A 316 9.97 3.70 3.54
C ILE A 316 9.73 2.24 3.15
N LEU A 317 10.10 1.85 1.93
CA LEU A 317 9.84 0.49 1.42
C LEU A 317 10.58 -0.61 2.20
N LYS A 318 11.78 -0.35 2.73
CA LYS A 318 12.49 -1.30 3.59
C LYS A 318 11.81 -1.52 4.94
N SER A 319 11.09 -0.52 5.43
CA SER A 319 10.41 -0.58 6.72
C SER A 319 9.04 -1.27 6.61
N ILE A 320 8.46 -1.29 5.42
CA ILE A 320 7.18 -1.94 5.11
C ILE A 320 7.35 -3.42 4.72
N LYS A 321 8.50 -3.80 4.12
CA LYS A 321 8.82 -5.17 3.65
C LYS A 321 9.38 -6.07 4.74
#